data_AF-A0A2W4UGT5-F1
#
_entry.id   AF-A0A2W4UGT5-F1
#
_cell.length_a   1.000
_cell.length_b   1.000
_cell.length_c   1.000
_cell.angle_alpha   90.00
_cell.angle_beta   90.00
_cell.angle_gamma   90.00
#
_symmetry.space_group_name_H-M   'P 1'
#
loop_
_entity.id
_entity.type
_entity.pdbx_description
1 polymer ?
#
loop_
_entity_poly.entity_id
_entity_poly.type
_entity_poly.pdbx_seq_one_letter_code
_entity_poly.pdbx_strand_id
1 'polypeptide(L)'
;MGNVLTADGFRFFMPSNDHEPNHVHVEKGEFATKIDISGDQAILMKGEESKRTAKDPKLRKKALRLANTYLQTLKEEWRLRQ
;
A
#
# COMPACT_ATOMS: atom_id res chain seq x y z
N MET A 1 -11.79 -9.00 3.83
CA MET A 1 -10.94 -7.82 3.52
C MET A 1 -10.45 -7.23 4.82
N GLY A 2 -9.17 -7.40 5.13
CA GLY A 2 -8.59 -6.85 6.36
C GLY A 2 -8.14 -5.41 6.14
N ASN A 3 -8.90 -4.45 6.66
CA ASN A 3 -8.39 -3.08 6.78
C ASN A 3 -7.19 -3.10 7.73
N VAL A 4 -6.11 -2.43 7.35
CA VAL A 4 -4.87 -2.36 8.13
C VAL A 4 -4.72 -0.98 8.74
N LEU A 5 -4.84 0.06 7.92
CA LEU A 5 -4.67 1.44 8.35
C LEU A 5 -5.54 2.38 7.52
N THR A 6 -5.99 3.48 8.11
CA THR A 6 -6.60 4.58 7.36
C THR A 6 -5.94 5.89 7.77
N ALA A 7 -5.34 6.59 6.81
CA ALA A 7 -4.58 7.82 7.06
C ALA A 7 -4.79 8.82 5.91
N ASP A 8 -5.15 10.06 6.21
CA ASP A 8 -5.42 11.12 5.21
C ASP A 8 -6.47 10.72 4.15
N GLY A 9 -7.43 9.88 4.54
CA GLY A 9 -8.42 9.31 3.62
C GLY A 9 -7.88 8.26 2.65
N PHE A 10 -6.61 7.83 2.80
CA PHE A 10 -6.09 6.63 2.16
C PHE A 10 -6.37 5.44 3.06
N ARG A 11 -6.92 4.39 2.46
CA ARG A 11 -7.17 3.11 3.12
C ARG A 11 -6.12 2.11 2.68
N PHE A 12 -5.40 1.58 3.65
CA PHE A 12 -4.41 0.52 3.50
C PHE A 12 -5.04 -0.79 3.93
N PHE A 13 -5.00 -1.79 3.07
CA PHE A 13 -5.60 -3.09 3.35
C PHE A 13 -4.79 -4.24 2.75
N MET A 14 -4.94 -5.42 3.35
CA MET A 14 -4.30 -6.65 2.90
C MET A 14 -5.41 -7.69 2.62
N PRO A 15 -5.54 -8.18 1.38
CA PRO A 15 -6.40 -9.31 1.07
C PRO A 15 -5.95 -10.56 1.86
N SER A 16 -6.88 -11.44 2.21
CA SER A 16 -6.55 -12.70 2.94
C SER A 16 -5.86 -13.76 2.08
N ASN A 17 -5.79 -13.55 0.76
CA ASN A 17 -5.20 -14.47 -0.20
C ASN A 17 -3.95 -13.86 -0.85
N ASP A 18 -3.32 -12.93 -0.14
CA ASP A 18 -2.19 -12.15 -0.63
C ASP A 18 -0.91 -12.95 -0.36
N HIS A 19 -0.27 -13.36 -1.44
CA HIS A 19 0.98 -14.11 -1.43
C HIS A 19 2.17 -13.17 -1.65
N GLU A 20 3.38 -13.68 -1.40
CA GLU A 20 4.63 -12.95 -1.63
C GLU A 20 4.69 -12.29 -3.02
N PRO A 21 5.30 -11.09 -3.14
CA PRO A 21 6.05 -10.34 -2.12
C PRO A 21 5.16 -9.57 -1.12
N ASN A 22 5.74 -9.14 0.01
CA ASN A 22 5.01 -8.38 1.03
C ASN A 22 4.53 -7.06 0.45
N HIS A 23 3.23 -6.92 0.27
CA HIS A 23 2.65 -5.70 -0.26
C HIS A 23 1.35 -5.34 0.44
N VAL A 24 1.00 -4.06 0.29
CA VAL A 24 -0.23 -3.48 0.81
C VAL A 24 -0.96 -2.79 -0.32
N HIS A 25 -2.28 -2.97 -0.34
CA HIS A 25 -3.15 -2.24 -1.24
C HIS A 25 -3.54 -0.90 -0.61
N VAL A 26 -3.50 0.16 -1.41
CA VAL A 26 -3.85 1.51 -0.99
C VAL A 26 -4.93 2.05 -1.91
N GLU A 27 -6.05 2.50 -1.36
CA GLU A 27 -7.15 3.12 -2.11
C GLU A 27 -7.58 4.46 -1.50
N LYS A 28 -8.04 5.39 -2.36
CA LYS A 28 -8.63 6.68 -1.99
C LYS A 28 -9.55 7.18 -3.11
N GLY A 29 -10.85 6.97 -2.98
CA GLY A 29 -11.81 7.30 -4.04
C GLY A 29 -11.52 6.48 -5.29
N GLU A 30 -11.29 7.13 -6.43
CA GLU A 30 -10.91 6.46 -7.69
C GLU A 30 -9.42 6.07 -7.74
N PHE A 31 -8.62 6.54 -6.78
CA PHE A 31 -7.21 6.19 -6.70
C PHE A 31 -7.04 4.82 -6.06
N ALA A 32 -6.26 3.95 -6.71
CA ALA A 32 -5.91 2.64 -6.18
C ALA A 32 -4.51 2.24 -6.66
N THR A 33 -3.66 1.82 -5.74
CA THR A 33 -2.29 1.37 -6.03
C THR A 33 -1.81 0.29 -5.06
N LYS A 34 -0.74 -0.42 -5.44
CA LYS A 34 -0.02 -1.36 -4.58
C LYS A 34 1.37 -0.85 -4.23
N ILE A 35 1.75 -1.05 -2.97
CA ILE A 35 3.06 -0.65 -2.44
C ILE A 35 3.73 -1.90 -1.86
N ASP A 36 4.94 -2.19 -2.34
CA ASP A 36 5.81 -3.20 -1.76
C ASP A 36 6.40 -2.65 -0.44
N ILE A 37 6.31 -3.48 0.59
CA ILE A 37 6.80 -3.23 1.96
C ILE A 37 7.80 -4.30 2.39
N SER A 38 8.30 -5.10 1.43
CA SER A 38 9.25 -6.19 1.66
C SER A 38 10.61 -5.64 2.09
N GLY A 39 11.01 -4.51 1.51
CA GLY A 39 12.29 -3.86 1.77
C GLY A 39 12.36 -3.05 3.07
N ASP A 40 13.43 -2.25 3.16
CA ASP A 40 13.66 -1.27 4.23
C ASP A 40 12.84 0.01 4.01
N GLN A 41 12.38 0.24 2.78
CA GLN A 41 11.53 1.37 2.39
C GLN A 41 10.33 0.87 1.59
N ALA A 42 9.19 1.52 1.76
CA ALA A 42 8.02 1.27 0.94
C ALA A 42 8.24 1.83 -0.47
N ILE A 43 8.13 0.96 -1.48
CA ILE A 43 8.28 1.29 -2.89
C ILE A 43 7.00 0.96 -3.67
N LEU A 44 6.72 1.71 -4.72
CA LEU A 44 5.56 1.39 -5.56
C LEU A 44 5.81 0.07 -6.29
N MET A 45 4.80 -0.80 -6.37
CA MET A 45 4.94 -2.01 -7.18
C MET A 45 5.13 -1.66 -8.65
N LYS A 46 5.96 -2.46 -9.33
CA LYS A 46 6.21 -2.32 -10.76
C LYS A 46 4.91 -2.49 -11.55
N GLY A 47 4.65 -1.58 -12.49
CA GLY A 47 3.45 -1.58 -13.33
C GLY A 47 2.26 -0.82 -12.76
N GLU A 48 2.28 -0.45 -11.48
CA GLU A 48 1.25 0.41 -10.89
C GLU A 48 1.25 1.81 -11.49
N GLU A 49 2.42 2.35 -11.86
CA GLU A 49 2.54 3.67 -12.50
C GLU A 49 1.78 3.77 -13.83
N SER A 50 1.59 2.65 -14.52
CA SER A 50 0.87 2.57 -15.79
C SER A 50 -0.64 2.39 -15.61
N LYS A 51 -1.13 2.15 -14.38
CA LYS A 51 -2.56 1.99 -14.12
C LYS A 51 -3.29 3.32 -14.13
N ARG A 52 -4.46 3.34 -14.75
CA ARG A 52 -5.35 4.51 -14.79
C ARG A 52 -5.70 5.00 -13.37
N THR A 53 -5.84 4.08 -12.41
CA THR A 53 -6.17 4.36 -11.00
C THR A 53 -5.00 4.94 -10.21
N ALA A 54 -3.75 4.79 -10.64
CA ALA A 54 -2.57 5.31 -9.95
C ALA A 54 -1.88 6.44 -10.75
N LYS A 55 -2.60 7.02 -11.72
CA LYS A 55 -2.06 8.03 -12.64
C LYS A 55 -1.83 9.38 -11.98
N ASP A 56 -2.48 9.66 -10.84
CA ASP A 56 -2.28 10.92 -10.12
C ASP A 56 -0.94 10.90 -9.33
N PRO A 57 0.05 11.71 -9.73
CA PRO A 57 1.38 11.66 -9.12
C PRO A 57 1.40 12.23 -7.69
N LYS A 58 0.45 13.12 -7.33
CA LYS A 58 0.37 13.72 -5.99
C LYS A 58 -0.14 12.68 -5.00
N LEU A 59 -1.22 11.98 -5.35
CA LEU A 59 -1.78 10.90 -4.55
C LEU A 59 -0.79 9.76 -4.40
N ARG A 60 -0.10 9.37 -5.48
CA ARG A 60 0.96 8.36 -5.44
C ARG A 60 2.09 8.71 -4.48
N LYS A 61 2.64 9.93 -4.58
CA LYS A 61 3.70 10.41 -3.68
C LYS A 61 3.22 10.46 -2.23
N LYS A 62 1.96 10.83 -2.00
CA LYS A 62 1.38 10.89 -0.65
C LYS A 62 1.15 9.49 -0.07
N ALA A 63 0.62 8.56 -0.85
CA ALA A 63 0.46 7.15 -0.48
C ALA A 63 1.81 6.51 -0.12
N LEU A 64 2.85 6.72 -0.93
CA LEU A 64 4.22 6.28 -0.65
C LEU A 64 4.79 6.88 0.64
N ARG A 65 4.58 8.17 0.87
CA ARG A 65 5.04 8.83 2.10
C ARG A 65 4.35 8.24 3.34
N LEU A 66 3.04 8.01 3.26
CA LEU A 66 2.27 7.40 4.34
C LEU A 66 2.72 5.95 4.57
N ALA A 67 2.91 5.17 3.50
CA ALA A 67 3.41 3.80 3.61
C ALA A 67 4.79 3.73 4.28
N ASN A 68 5.70 4.65 3.95
CA ASN A 68 6.99 4.75 4.62
C ASN A 68 6.86 5.20 6.09
N THR A 69 5.93 6.11 6.38
CA THR A 69 5.68 6.60 7.76
C THR A 69 5.18 5.47 8.66
N TYR A 70 4.34 4.59 8.14
CA TYR A 70 3.73 3.47 8.87
C TYR A 70 4.35 2.11 8.51
N LEU A 71 5.56 2.10 7.93
CA LEU A 71 6.14 0.90 7.33
C LEU A 71 6.27 -0.25 8.34
N GLN A 72 6.73 0.04 9.56
CA GLN A 72 6.88 -0.98 10.61
C GLN A 72 5.53 -1.61 10.96
N THR A 73 4.50 -0.79 11.19
CA THR A 73 3.13 -1.26 11.47
C THR A 73 2.58 -2.10 10.32
N LEU A 74 2.80 -1.70 9.07
CA LEU A 74 2.36 -2.46 7.89
C LEU A 74 3.08 -3.81 7.80
N LYS A 75 4.37 -3.87 8.12
CA LYS A 75 5.15 -5.13 8.14
C LYS A 75 4.71 -6.05 9.28
N GLU A 76 4.46 -5.51 10.47
CA GLU A 76 3.93 -6.27 11.61
C GLU A 76 2.55 -6.85 11.31
N GLU A 77 1.63 -6.04 10.79
CA GLU A 77 0.29 -6.48 10.40
C GLU A 77 0.33 -7.55 9.32
N TRP A 78 1.24 -7.43 8.35
CA TRP A 78 1.44 -8.46 7.33
C TRP A 78 1.94 -9.77 7.97
N ARG A 79 2.90 -9.70 8.90
CA ARG A 79 3.43 -10.87 9.62
C ARG A 79 2.37 -11.56 10.49
N LEU A 80 1.46 -10.82 11.10
CA LEU A 80 0.35 -11.36 11.90
C LEU A 80 -0.71 -12.07 11.05
N ARG A 81 -0.74 -11.81 9.75
CA ARG A 81 -1.76 -12.30 8.81
C ARG A 81 -1.27 -13.44 7.91
N GLN A 82 0.00 -13.83 8.02
CA GLN A 82 0.54 -15.07 7.46
C GLN A 82 0.14 -16.29 8.30
#